data_AF-A0ABD0NMG0-F1
#
_entry.id   AF-A0ABD0NMG0-F1
#
_cell.length_a   1.000
_cell.length_b   1.000
_cell.length_c   1.000
_cell.angle_alpha   90.00
_cell.angle_beta   90.00
_cell.angle_gamma   90.00
#
_symmetry.space_group_name_H-M   'P 1'
#
loop_
_entity.id
_entity.type
_entity.pdbx_description
1 polymer ?
#
loop_
_entity_poly.entity_id
_entity_poly.type
_entity_poly.pdbx_seq_one_letter_code
_entity_poly.pdbx_strand_id
1 'polypeptide(L)'
;AFQQEGITNITALKDQLLAAKHVQSKAIEARHATLMKRWNQLLSNSAARKKKLLEAQEHFRKVEDLFLTFAKKASAFNSWFENAEEDLTDPVRCNSLEEIRALRDAHDAFRSSLSSAEADFNQLAELDRQIKSYHVVSNPYTWFTMEALEETWRNLQKIIKERELELQKEQRRQEENDKLRQEFAQHANAFHQWLQET
;
A
#
# COMPACT_ATOMS: atom_id res chain seq x y z
N ALA A 1 30.09 27.64 20.30
CA ALA A 1 30.78 28.75 20.95
C ALA A 1 30.30 28.94 22.40
N PHE A 2 29.01 29.22 22.63
CA PHE A 2 28.50 29.58 23.96
C PHE A 2 28.62 28.51 25.08
N GLN A 3 28.64 27.21 24.73
CA GLN A 3 28.68 26.12 25.72
C GLN A 3 30.00 26.04 26.51
N GLN A 4 31.12 26.49 25.94
CA GLN A 4 32.43 26.32 26.57
C GLN A 4 32.95 27.58 27.26
N GLU A 5 32.45 28.75 26.87
CA GLU A 5 32.97 30.06 27.31
C GLU A 5 32.88 30.24 28.84
N GLY A 6 31.75 29.86 29.46
CA GLY A 6 31.58 29.95 30.91
C GLY A 6 32.53 29.03 31.71
N ILE A 7 32.71 27.79 31.28
CA ILE A 7 33.62 26.84 31.93
C ILE A 7 35.08 27.23 31.72
N THR A 8 35.43 27.72 30.53
CA THR A 8 36.78 28.24 30.23
C THR A 8 37.11 29.42 31.13
N ASN A 9 36.19 30.38 31.28
CA ASN A 9 36.40 31.55 32.14
C ASN A 9 36.54 31.16 33.62
N ILE A 10 35.68 30.27 34.13
CA ILE A 10 35.78 29.79 35.52
C ILE A 10 37.08 29.02 35.76
N THR A 11 37.54 28.24 34.77
CA THR A 11 38.80 27.49 34.85
C THR A 11 40.00 28.44 34.89
N ALA A 12 40.04 29.45 34.01
CA ALA A 12 41.08 30.46 34.00
C ALA A 12 41.15 31.25 35.32
N LEU A 13 40.00 31.67 35.87
CA LEU A 13 39.95 32.34 37.18
C LEU A 13 40.44 31.43 38.31
N LYS A 14 40.06 30.15 38.29
CA LYS A 14 40.57 29.15 39.24
C LYS A 14 42.09 29.06 39.17
N ASP A 15 42.66 28.96 37.95
CA ASP A 15 44.11 28.83 37.75
C ASP A 15 44.86 30.07 38.28
N GLN A 16 44.35 31.27 38.02
CA GLN A 16 44.91 32.52 38.55
C GLN A 16 44.89 32.57 40.08
N LEU A 17 43.78 32.18 40.72
CA LEU A 17 43.68 32.16 42.19
C LEU A 17 44.61 31.13 42.84
N LEU A 18 44.82 29.98 42.19
CA LEU A 18 45.80 28.98 42.66
C LEU A 18 47.24 29.50 42.50
N ALA A 19 47.57 30.13 41.37
CA ALA A 19 48.88 30.73 41.14
C ALA A 19 49.20 31.84 42.15
N ALA A 20 48.21 32.63 42.54
CA ALA A 20 48.32 33.65 43.58
C ALA A 20 48.35 33.10 45.03
N LYS A 21 48.33 31.77 45.21
CA LYS A 21 48.31 31.09 46.52
C LYS A 21 47.17 31.56 47.42
N HIS A 22 45.97 31.72 46.85
CA HIS A 22 44.79 32.15 47.59
C HIS A 22 44.53 31.25 48.82
N VAL A 23 44.15 31.85 49.96
CA VAL A 23 43.91 31.14 51.24
C VAL A 23 42.94 29.96 51.13
N GLN A 24 41.98 30.02 50.21
CA GLN A 24 40.98 28.97 49.97
C GLN A 24 41.32 28.03 48.80
N SER A 25 42.58 27.97 48.35
CA SER A 25 42.99 27.19 47.16
C SER A 25 42.43 25.76 47.11
N LYS A 26 42.54 25.01 48.22
CA LYS A 26 42.01 23.63 48.33
C LYS A 26 40.49 23.54 48.10
N ALA A 27 39.73 24.50 48.64
CA ALA A 27 38.28 24.53 48.50
C ALA A 27 37.84 24.93 47.08
N ILE A 28 38.57 25.86 46.45
CA ILE A 28 38.34 26.29 45.06
C ILE A 28 38.60 25.12 44.11
N GLU A 29 39.70 24.39 44.29
CA GLU A 29 40.03 23.21 43.49
C GLU A 29 38.98 22.11 43.61
N ALA A 30 38.55 21.77 44.83
CA ALA A 30 37.51 20.76 45.06
C ALA A 30 36.16 21.15 44.42
N ARG A 31 35.78 22.43 44.51
CA ARG A 31 34.57 22.96 43.88
C ARG A 31 34.66 22.93 42.36
N HIS A 32 35.80 23.31 41.80
CA HIS A 32 36.03 23.25 40.35
C HIS A 32 35.99 21.80 39.84
N ALA A 33 36.62 20.85 40.53
CA ALA A 33 36.56 19.43 40.18
C ALA A 33 35.11 18.89 40.19
N THR A 34 34.31 19.28 41.19
CA THR A 34 32.90 18.91 41.27
C THR A 34 32.09 19.53 40.13
N LEU A 35 32.33 20.80 39.80
CA LEU A 35 31.71 21.49 38.66
C LEU A 35 32.05 20.78 37.35
N MET A 36 33.32 20.46 37.11
CA MET A 36 33.77 19.77 35.91
C MET A 36 33.16 18.37 35.78
N LYS A 37 33.05 17.62 36.89
CA LYS A 37 32.37 16.33 36.89
C LYS A 37 30.90 16.46 36.46
N ARG A 38 30.16 17.41 37.03
CA ARG A 38 28.74 17.66 36.68
C ARG A 38 28.60 18.14 35.23
N TRP A 39 29.49 19.01 34.78
CA TRP A 39 29.52 19.51 33.41
C TRP A 39 29.75 18.39 32.40
N ASN A 40 30.75 17.54 32.61
CA ASN A 40 31.02 16.39 31.73
C ASN A 40 29.86 15.40 31.73
N GLN A 41 29.24 15.14 32.89
CA GLN A 41 28.05 14.30 32.97
C GLN A 41 26.87 14.91 32.18
N LEU A 42 26.65 16.23 32.28
CA LEU A 42 25.61 16.92 31.52
C LEU A 42 25.85 16.82 30.00
N LEU A 43 27.10 17.03 29.56
CA LEU A 43 27.47 16.88 28.14
C LEU A 43 27.23 15.46 27.65
N SER A 44 27.64 14.44 28.42
CA SER A 44 27.41 13.03 28.09
C SER A 44 25.92 12.71 28.00
N ASN A 45 25.13 13.14 28.99
CA ASN A 45 23.68 12.94 29.00
C ASN A 45 22.99 13.65 27.82
N SER A 46 23.42 14.87 27.50
CA SER A 46 22.89 15.64 26.37
C SER A 46 23.20 14.96 25.03
N ALA A 47 24.45 14.50 24.84
CA ALA A 47 24.85 13.76 23.65
C ALA A 47 24.08 12.44 23.52
N ALA A 48 23.93 11.68 24.61
CA ALA A 48 23.16 10.43 24.63
C ALA A 48 21.68 10.67 24.30
N ARG A 49 21.07 11.74 24.85
CA ARG A 49 19.69 12.12 24.53
C ARG A 49 19.54 12.53 23.07
N LYS A 50 20.45 13.36 22.54
CA LYS A 50 20.44 13.76 21.13
C LYS A 50 20.52 12.53 20.21
N LYS A 51 21.41 11.59 20.52
CA LYS A 51 21.53 10.33 19.76
C LYS A 51 20.21 9.55 19.74
N LYS A 52 19.60 9.33 20.92
CA LYS A 52 18.31 8.63 21.02
C LYS A 52 17.18 9.33 20.24
N LEU A 53 17.14 10.67 20.27
CA LEU A 53 16.13 11.44 19.53
C LEU A 53 16.32 11.31 18.03
N LEU A 54 17.56 11.32 17.52
CA LEU A 54 17.84 11.12 16.11
C LEU A 54 17.50 9.69 15.65
N GLU A 55 17.81 8.69 16.47
CA GLU A 55 17.43 7.30 16.20
C GLU A 55 15.91 7.11 16.16
N ALA A 56 15.19 7.72 17.10
CA ALA A 56 13.72 7.71 17.11
C ALA A 56 13.13 8.46 15.91
N GLN A 57 13.69 9.62 15.55
CA GLN A 57 13.25 10.38 14.37
C GLN A 57 13.41 9.55 13.09
N GLU A 58 14.57 8.91 12.91
CA GLU A 58 14.81 8.06 11.74
C GLU A 58 13.89 6.84 11.71
N HIS A 59 13.61 6.25 12.87
CA HIS A 59 12.64 5.17 12.99
C HIS A 59 11.25 5.61 12.52
N PHE A 60 10.73 6.74 13.02
CA PHE A 60 9.42 7.25 12.60
C PHE A 60 9.39 7.67 11.14
N ARG A 61 10.47 8.21 10.59
CA ARG A 61 10.58 8.54 9.16
C ARG A 61 10.38 7.30 8.27
N LYS A 62 11.00 6.17 8.64
CA LYS A 62 10.83 4.90 7.89
C LYS A 62 9.39 4.39 7.96
N VAL A 63 8.76 4.49 9.13
CA VAL A 63 7.35 4.11 9.30
C VAL A 63 6.45 4.99 8.43
N GLU A 64 6.71 6.30 8.41
CA GLU A 64 5.96 7.25 7.60
C GLU A 64 6.08 6.97 6.10
N ASP A 65 7.29 6.66 5.61
CA ASP A 65 7.52 6.26 4.22
C ASP A 65 6.73 4.99 3.85
N LEU A 66 6.68 4.00 4.74
CA LEU A 66 5.87 2.78 4.56
C LEU A 66 4.37 3.11 4.53
N PHE A 67 3.89 3.94 5.45
CA PHE A 67 2.50 4.35 5.50
C PHE A 67 2.04 5.08 4.22
N LEU A 68 2.85 6.02 3.74
CA LEU A 68 2.57 6.74 2.49
C LEU A 68 2.58 5.80 1.28
N THR A 69 3.50 4.83 1.27
CA THR A 69 3.60 3.84 0.18
C THR A 69 2.38 2.93 0.18
N PHE A 70 1.97 2.41 1.33
CA PHE A 70 0.76 1.61 1.48
C PHE A 70 -0.48 2.40 1.04
N ALA A 71 -0.65 3.63 1.53
CA ALA A 71 -1.81 4.48 1.20
C ALA A 71 -1.94 4.72 -0.32
N LYS A 72 -0.83 5.02 -1.00
CA LYS A 72 -0.81 5.21 -2.45
C LYS A 72 -1.18 3.92 -3.20
N LYS A 73 -0.58 2.79 -2.82
CA LYS A 73 -0.84 1.50 -3.47
C LYS A 73 -2.27 1.02 -3.21
N ALA A 74 -2.79 1.19 -1.98
CA ALA A 74 -4.14 0.80 -1.62
C ALA A 74 -5.17 1.62 -2.40
N SER A 75 -4.96 2.93 -2.55
CA SER A 75 -5.81 3.77 -3.39
C SER A 75 -5.80 3.34 -4.85
N ALA A 76 -4.62 3.05 -5.43
CA ALA A 76 -4.51 2.60 -6.80
C ALA A 76 -5.21 1.23 -7.02
N PHE A 77 -5.01 0.31 -6.08
CA PHE A 77 -5.66 -1.00 -6.09
C PHE A 77 -7.19 -0.90 -5.97
N ASN A 78 -7.69 -0.02 -5.10
CA ASN A 78 -9.13 0.21 -4.96
C ASN A 78 -9.74 0.77 -6.24
N SER A 79 -9.10 1.77 -6.87
CA SER A 79 -9.59 2.29 -8.16
C SER A 79 -9.55 1.26 -9.28
N TRP A 80 -8.53 0.39 -9.30
CA TRP A 80 -8.50 -0.73 -10.24
C TRP A 80 -9.65 -1.72 -9.98
N PHE A 81 -9.91 -2.05 -8.72
CA PHE A 81 -10.99 -2.95 -8.33
C PHE A 81 -12.37 -2.38 -8.70
N GLU A 82 -12.63 -1.09 -8.45
CA GLU A 82 -13.90 -0.43 -8.81
C GLU A 82 -14.19 -0.53 -10.31
N ASN A 83 -13.18 -0.25 -11.15
CA ASN A 83 -13.31 -0.39 -12.60
C ASN A 83 -13.56 -1.85 -13.02
N ALA A 84 -12.84 -2.80 -12.40
CA ALA A 84 -13.01 -4.22 -12.69
C ALA A 84 -14.41 -4.72 -12.27
N GLU A 85 -14.92 -4.25 -11.12
CA GLU A 85 -16.26 -4.57 -10.65
C GLU A 85 -17.33 -4.00 -11.58
N GLU A 86 -17.19 -2.77 -12.05
CA GLU A 86 -18.08 -2.16 -13.05
C GLU A 86 -18.13 -3.01 -14.33
N ASP A 87 -16.98 -3.30 -14.94
CA ASP A 87 -16.89 -4.07 -16.18
C ASP A 87 -17.45 -5.51 -16.05
N LEU A 88 -17.25 -6.16 -14.90
CA LEU A 88 -17.68 -7.54 -14.69
C LEU A 88 -19.16 -7.66 -14.32
N THR A 89 -19.76 -6.61 -13.74
CA THR A 89 -21.17 -6.61 -13.32
C THR A 89 -22.12 -6.12 -14.41
N ASP A 90 -21.60 -5.57 -15.51
CA ASP A 90 -22.38 -5.22 -16.70
C ASP A 90 -23.18 -6.42 -17.22
N PRO A 91 -24.50 -6.34 -17.49
CA PRO A 91 -25.27 -7.51 -17.92
C PRO A 91 -24.76 -8.14 -19.23
N VAL A 92 -24.52 -9.46 -19.23
CA VAL A 92 -24.19 -10.20 -20.47
C VAL A 92 -25.41 -10.25 -21.39
N ARG A 93 -25.42 -9.45 -22.47
CA ARG A 93 -26.47 -9.47 -23.49
C ARG A 93 -25.87 -9.31 -24.89
N CYS A 94 -26.18 -10.23 -25.78
CA CYS A 94 -25.78 -10.16 -27.19
C CYS A 94 -26.84 -10.76 -28.11
N ASN A 95 -26.66 -10.59 -29.42
CA ASN A 95 -27.61 -11.00 -30.47
C ASN A 95 -27.00 -11.89 -31.57
N SER A 96 -25.70 -12.19 -31.47
CA SER A 96 -24.96 -13.02 -32.42
C SER A 96 -23.88 -13.88 -31.75
N LEU A 97 -23.40 -14.89 -32.49
CA LEU A 97 -22.28 -15.74 -32.06
C LEU A 97 -20.96 -14.96 -32.02
N GLU A 98 -20.80 -13.96 -32.89
CA GLU A 98 -19.62 -13.08 -32.92
C GLU A 98 -19.55 -12.19 -31.68
N GLU A 99 -20.67 -11.60 -31.26
CA GLU A 99 -20.73 -10.74 -30.08
C GLU A 99 -20.39 -11.52 -28.80
N ILE A 100 -20.93 -12.73 -28.62
CA ILE A 100 -20.60 -13.53 -27.43
C ILE A 100 -19.14 -14.00 -27.42
N ARG A 101 -18.55 -14.29 -28.59
CA ARG A 101 -17.12 -14.58 -28.70
C ARG A 101 -16.27 -13.39 -28.26
N ALA A 102 -16.60 -12.18 -28.74
CA ALA A 102 -15.90 -10.97 -28.34
C ALA A 102 -15.97 -10.71 -26.82
N LEU A 103 -17.13 -10.91 -26.20
CA LEU A 103 -17.27 -10.77 -24.73
C LEU A 103 -16.43 -11.80 -23.96
N ARG A 104 -16.32 -13.03 -24.46
CA ARG A 104 -15.48 -14.07 -23.85
C ARG A 104 -14.00 -13.77 -24.01
N ASP A 105 -13.57 -13.33 -25.18
CA ASP A 105 -12.18 -12.94 -25.44
C ASP A 105 -11.77 -11.76 -24.54
N ALA A 106 -12.65 -10.78 -24.36
CA ALA A 106 -12.44 -9.67 -23.42
C ALA A 106 -12.31 -10.16 -21.97
N HIS A 107 -13.16 -11.10 -21.55
CA HIS A 107 -13.08 -11.71 -20.23
C HIS A 107 -11.77 -12.49 -20.03
N ASP A 108 -11.32 -13.25 -21.03
CA ASP A 108 -10.06 -14.01 -20.95
C ASP A 108 -8.84 -13.07 -20.91
N ALA A 109 -8.88 -11.94 -21.61
CA ALA A 109 -7.89 -10.88 -21.50
C ALA A 109 -7.87 -10.27 -20.08
N PHE A 110 -9.03 -9.99 -19.51
CA PHE A 110 -9.15 -9.53 -18.12
C PHE A 110 -8.55 -10.55 -17.14
N ARG A 111 -8.89 -11.84 -17.27
CA ARG A 111 -8.32 -12.91 -16.44
C ARG A 111 -6.80 -12.99 -16.52
N SER A 112 -6.24 -12.77 -17.70
CA SER A 112 -4.79 -12.75 -17.89
C SER A 112 -4.13 -11.61 -17.11
N SER A 113 -4.81 -10.47 -16.96
CA SER A 113 -4.33 -9.33 -16.18
C SER A 113 -4.33 -9.56 -14.66
N LEU A 114 -5.11 -10.52 -14.14
CA LEU A 114 -5.25 -10.77 -12.70
C LEU A 114 -3.94 -11.11 -12.01
N SER A 115 -3.00 -11.73 -12.71
CA SER A 115 -1.67 -12.05 -12.16
C SER A 115 -0.90 -10.79 -11.71
N SER A 116 -1.05 -9.69 -12.44
CA SER A 116 -0.45 -8.40 -12.07
C SER A 116 -1.15 -7.81 -10.85
N ALA A 117 -2.48 -7.85 -10.82
CA ALA A 117 -3.25 -7.34 -9.69
C ALA A 117 -3.02 -8.15 -8.41
N GLU A 118 -2.85 -9.47 -8.53
CA GLU A 118 -2.48 -10.35 -7.41
C GLU A 118 -1.08 -10.00 -6.89
N ALA A 119 -0.13 -9.67 -7.76
CA ALA A 119 1.19 -9.21 -7.34
C ALA A 119 1.11 -7.88 -6.56
N ASP A 120 0.30 -6.92 -7.01
CA ASP A 120 0.08 -5.65 -6.30
C ASP A 120 -0.61 -5.86 -4.94
N PHE A 121 -1.59 -6.77 -4.88
CA PHE A 121 -2.24 -7.17 -3.64
C PHE A 121 -1.27 -7.81 -2.64
N ASN A 122 -0.40 -8.71 -3.10
CA ASN A 122 0.62 -9.34 -2.26
C ASN A 122 1.66 -8.32 -1.75
N GLN A 123 2.00 -7.30 -2.55
CA GLN A 123 2.86 -6.20 -2.09
C GLN A 123 2.20 -5.38 -0.98
N LEU A 124 0.89 -5.14 -1.07
CA LEU A 124 0.13 -4.47 0.00
C LEU A 124 0.14 -5.28 1.29
N ALA A 125 -0.05 -6.59 1.21
CA ALA A 125 0.04 -7.48 2.37
C ALA A 125 1.44 -7.47 3.02
N GLU A 126 2.50 -7.45 2.20
CA GLU A 126 3.87 -7.37 2.72
C GLU A 126 4.16 -6.02 3.38
N LEU A 127 3.67 -4.91 2.79
CA LEU A 127 3.78 -3.58 3.40
C LEU A 127 3.03 -3.51 4.74
N ASP A 128 1.81 -4.05 4.81
CA ASP A 128 1.03 -4.12 6.05
C ASP A 128 1.76 -4.94 7.12
N ARG A 129 2.34 -6.09 6.76
CA ARG A 129 3.15 -6.90 7.68
C ARG A 129 4.37 -6.14 8.19
N GLN A 130 5.06 -5.40 7.32
CA GLN A 130 6.19 -4.56 7.72
C GLN A 130 5.73 -3.45 8.67
N ILE A 131 4.65 -2.74 8.35
CA ILE A 131 4.05 -1.70 9.20
C ILE A 131 3.70 -2.27 10.58
N LYS A 132 2.99 -3.40 10.65
CA LYS A 132 2.61 -4.07 11.90
C LYS A 132 3.82 -4.45 12.75
N SER A 133 4.98 -4.77 12.14
CA SER A 133 6.22 -5.05 12.88
C SER A 133 6.75 -3.85 13.69
N TYR A 134 6.37 -2.62 13.30
CA TYR A 134 6.69 -1.38 14.03
C TYR A 134 5.76 -1.12 15.23
N HIS A 135 4.80 -2.01 15.52
CA HIS A 135 3.84 -1.89 16.64
C HIS A 135 3.05 -0.57 16.61
N VAL A 136 2.76 -0.07 15.41
CA VAL A 136 1.96 1.12 15.18
C VAL A 136 0.48 0.74 14.99
N VAL A 137 -0.41 1.61 15.46
CA VAL A 137 -1.83 1.26 15.64
C VAL A 137 -2.65 1.41 14.35
N SER A 138 -2.38 2.45 13.54
CA SER A 138 -3.11 2.71 12.31
C SER A 138 -2.36 3.67 11.39
N ASN A 139 -2.59 3.56 10.09
CA ASN A 139 -2.05 4.46 9.07
C ASN A 139 -2.89 5.74 9.00
N PRO A 140 -2.33 6.94 9.28
CA PRO A 140 -3.10 8.19 9.27
C PRO A 140 -3.41 8.72 7.85
N TYR A 141 -2.79 8.16 6.81
CA TYR A 141 -2.89 8.65 5.44
C TYR A 141 -3.93 7.92 4.59
N THR A 142 -4.58 6.90 5.14
CA THR A 142 -5.63 6.16 4.45
C THR A 142 -6.57 5.49 5.43
N TRP A 143 -7.82 5.30 5.01
CA TRP A 143 -8.81 4.51 5.73
C TRP A 143 -8.84 3.04 5.27
N PHE A 144 -8.12 2.70 4.21
CA PHE A 144 -8.01 1.32 3.73
C PHE A 144 -7.18 0.48 4.70
N THR A 145 -7.71 -0.68 5.08
CA THR A 145 -7.00 -1.69 5.87
C THR A 145 -6.76 -2.93 5.01
N MET A 146 -5.74 -3.72 5.35
CA MET A 146 -5.48 -4.97 4.62
C MET A 146 -6.68 -5.93 4.71
N GLU A 147 -7.36 -5.95 5.85
CA GLU A 147 -8.55 -6.79 6.07
C GLU A 147 -9.71 -6.41 5.14
N ALA A 148 -9.93 -5.11 4.90
CA ALA A 148 -10.94 -4.64 3.95
C ALA A 148 -10.56 -4.97 2.50
N LEU A 149 -9.27 -4.84 2.15
CA LEU A 149 -8.77 -5.18 0.82
C LEU A 149 -8.83 -6.70 0.55
N GLU A 150 -8.65 -7.54 1.56
CA GLU A 150 -8.86 -8.99 1.46
C GLU A 150 -10.33 -9.33 1.14
N GLU A 151 -11.27 -8.59 1.73
CA GLU A 151 -12.69 -8.78 1.46
C GLU A 151 -13.05 -8.35 0.03
N THR A 152 -12.57 -7.20 -0.44
CA THR A 152 -12.78 -6.76 -1.84
C THR A 152 -12.16 -7.74 -2.83
N TRP A 153 -10.96 -8.25 -2.56
CA TRP A 153 -10.33 -9.27 -3.39
C TRP A 153 -11.15 -10.56 -3.44
N ARG A 154 -11.68 -11.04 -2.31
CA ARG A 154 -12.58 -12.20 -2.27
C ARG A 154 -13.87 -11.96 -3.05
N ASN A 155 -14.45 -10.76 -2.96
CA ASN A 155 -15.62 -10.38 -3.72
C ASN A 155 -15.34 -10.41 -5.24
N LEU A 156 -14.20 -9.87 -5.67
CA LEU A 156 -13.78 -9.92 -7.08
C LEU A 156 -13.75 -11.36 -7.61
N GLN A 157 -13.13 -12.27 -6.85
CA GLN A 157 -13.04 -13.69 -7.23
C GLN A 157 -14.42 -14.36 -7.36
N LYS A 158 -15.42 -13.89 -6.60
CA LYS A 158 -16.80 -14.35 -6.74
C LYS A 158 -17.45 -13.80 -8.01
N ILE A 159 -17.33 -12.49 -8.24
CA ILE A 159 -17.90 -11.81 -9.41
C ILE A 159 -17.34 -12.41 -10.71
N ILE A 160 -16.04 -12.68 -10.78
CA ILE A 160 -15.41 -13.33 -11.94
C ILE A 160 -16.08 -14.68 -12.26
N LYS A 161 -16.31 -15.51 -11.24
CA LYS A 161 -16.97 -16.82 -11.43
C LYS A 161 -18.43 -16.69 -11.87
N GLU A 162 -19.13 -15.69 -11.35
CA GLU A 162 -20.51 -15.39 -11.75
C GLU A 162 -20.56 -14.93 -13.22
N ARG A 163 -19.66 -14.02 -13.61
CA ARG A 163 -19.49 -13.56 -14.99
C ARG A 163 -19.19 -14.71 -15.96
N GLU A 164 -18.30 -15.62 -15.59
CA GLU A 164 -18.01 -16.82 -16.40
C GLU A 164 -19.25 -17.67 -16.64
N LEU A 165 -20.06 -17.88 -15.60
CA LEU A 165 -21.30 -18.65 -15.70
C LEU A 165 -22.31 -17.97 -16.63
N GLU A 166 -22.44 -16.65 -16.53
CA GLU A 166 -23.33 -15.86 -17.40
C GLU A 166 -22.90 -15.91 -18.86
N LEU A 167 -21.61 -15.73 -19.14
CA LEU A 167 -21.05 -15.85 -20.49
C LEU A 167 -21.28 -17.25 -21.08
N GLN A 168 -21.14 -18.31 -20.27
CA GLN A 168 -21.41 -19.68 -20.72
C GLN A 168 -22.89 -19.93 -21.03
N LYS A 169 -23.80 -19.39 -20.22
CA LYS A 169 -25.25 -19.49 -20.47
C LYS A 169 -25.63 -18.76 -21.74
N GLU A 170 -25.12 -17.54 -21.92
CA GLU A 170 -25.39 -16.74 -23.10
C GLU A 170 -24.83 -17.37 -24.38
N GLN A 171 -23.63 -17.97 -24.32
CA GLN A 171 -23.06 -18.75 -25.42
C GLN A 171 -24.02 -19.85 -25.90
N ARG A 172 -24.51 -20.68 -24.97
CA ARG A 172 -25.44 -21.77 -25.31
C ARG A 172 -26.72 -21.23 -25.94
N ARG A 173 -27.26 -20.14 -25.40
CA ARG A 173 -28.44 -19.46 -25.95
C ARG A 173 -28.22 -19.01 -27.39
N GLN A 174 -27.06 -18.42 -27.69
CA GLN A 174 -26.73 -17.98 -29.05
C GLN A 174 -26.50 -19.16 -30.01
N GLU A 175 -25.88 -20.24 -29.56
CA GLU A 175 -25.70 -21.47 -30.36
C GLU A 175 -27.05 -22.12 -30.71
N GLU A 176 -27.97 -22.20 -29.74
CA GLU A 176 -29.33 -22.69 -29.97
C GLU A 176 -30.11 -21.78 -30.92
N ASN A 177 -30.03 -20.46 -30.74
CA ASN A 177 -30.68 -19.50 -31.63
C ASN A 177 -30.16 -19.61 -33.07
N ASP A 178 -28.83 -19.72 -33.25
CA ASP A 178 -28.23 -19.85 -34.58
C ASP A 178 -28.65 -21.17 -35.26
N LYS A 179 -28.66 -22.27 -34.51
CA LYS A 179 -29.17 -23.55 -34.99
C LYS A 179 -30.62 -23.44 -35.48
N LEU A 180 -31.50 -22.82 -34.70
CA LEU A 180 -32.90 -22.62 -35.09
C LEU A 180 -33.03 -21.74 -36.35
N ARG A 181 -32.18 -20.72 -36.50
CA ARG A 181 -32.14 -19.89 -37.71
C ARG A 181 -31.72 -20.71 -38.94
N GLN A 182 -30.72 -21.56 -38.80
CA GLN A 182 -30.25 -22.44 -39.88
C GLN A 182 -31.32 -23.46 -40.28
N GLU A 183 -31.95 -24.12 -39.31
CA GLU A 183 -33.05 -25.09 -39.55
C GLU A 183 -34.24 -24.42 -40.26
N PHE A 184 -34.66 -23.24 -39.77
CA PHE A 184 -35.72 -22.48 -40.42
C PHE A 184 -35.36 -22.12 -41.87
N ALA A 185 -34.14 -21.62 -42.11
CA ALA A 185 -33.69 -21.27 -43.45
C ALA A 185 -33.69 -22.49 -44.40
N GLN A 186 -33.25 -23.66 -43.93
CA GLN A 186 -33.29 -24.90 -44.71
C GLN A 186 -34.72 -25.27 -45.12
N HIS A 187 -35.64 -25.29 -44.16
CA HIS A 187 -37.05 -25.64 -44.42
C HIS A 187 -37.75 -24.60 -45.30
N ALA A 188 -37.54 -23.31 -45.04
CA ALA A 188 -38.13 -22.23 -45.81
C ALA A 188 -37.63 -22.23 -47.26
N ASN A 189 -36.33 -22.45 -47.49
CA ASN A 189 -35.75 -22.52 -48.82
C ASN A 189 -36.28 -23.73 -49.61
N ALA A 190 -36.35 -24.91 -48.97
CA ALA A 190 -36.92 -26.11 -49.58
C ALA A 190 -38.40 -25.91 -49.96
N PHE A 191 -39.19 -25.29 -49.07
CA PHE A 191 -40.59 -24.97 -49.33
C PHE A 191 -40.73 -23.94 -50.46
N HIS A 192 -39.89 -22.91 -50.49
CA HIS A 192 -39.90 -21.92 -51.56
C HIS A 192 -39.58 -22.53 -52.92
N GLN A 193 -38.60 -23.43 -52.99
CA GLN A 193 -38.26 -24.15 -54.22
C GLN A 193 -39.44 -24.99 -54.72
N TRP A 194 -40.10 -25.73 -53.83
CA TRP A 194 -41.30 -26.50 -54.18
C TRP A 194 -42.43 -25.64 -54.77
N LEU A 195 -42.64 -24.43 -54.22
CA LEU A 195 -43.62 -23.46 -54.76
C LEU A 195 -43.24 -22.91 -56.15
N GLN A 196 -41.96 -22.88 -56.51
CA GLN A 196 -41.55 -22.44 -57.85
C GLN A 196 -41.65 -23.56 -58.90
N GLU A 197 -41.61 -24.82 -58.45
CA GLU A 197 -41.69 -26.01 -59.31
C GLU A 197 -43.15 -26.46 -59.55
N THR A 198 -44.12 -25.90 -58.82
CA THR A 198 -45.57 -26.21 -58.92
C THR A 198 -46.34 -25.04 -59.51
#